data_AF-A0A2V2RYU8-F1
#
_entry.id   AF-A0A2V2RYU8-F1
#
_cell.length_a   1.000
_cell.length_b   1.000
_cell.length_c   1.000
_cell.angle_alpha   90.00
_cell.angle_beta   90.00
_cell.angle_gamma   90.00
#
_symmetry.space_group_name_H-M   'P 1'
#
loop_
_entity.id
_entity.type
_entity.pdbx_description
1 polymer ?
#
loop_
_entity_poly.entity_id
_entity_poly.type
_entity_poly.pdbx_seq_one_letter_code
_entity_poly.pdbx_strand_id
1 'polypeptide(L)'
;MESQFIVKVLDGPHQGAQMEVSKEGIVLGSDDACDLIIFDPNVAPRHLQVLPQENGSVSLIPLEGEVALNGLPINEKAVINSPTQVITAGSTHFVVGLANQEWPEVTIPESTQTNHEPDEQISVELATQNVSASTEAGEVGTDKKTKNILPRVLIGSSAIILVGAGAFFAYELIAKKLQKPGPITTVVGLPSEKSVSFWERISPKKTSIVRTATAQPSLALEKTKTLKWPTQPVEVRVTQALFENVPGVLFSINSEAKRKQFNVWVRGEAAVAVARRILDQASPPLTYNLIDLSQLETSATTLAQLYGLSLHLRIEPEGIAFWSGYLKDDKNFKDFFSQISRDLPTIRDNRSEIIFGSQLIPKLLKEIQDQGFSDVRPVATEEGIRIEGYLQKDQMEKWKHWMTELRGKYTSLAFISDQVGSGTPTNITLKEFFPSQVIGIAGSIMPWVSLADGTKLFPGAKLKKGYTLEAITSDSLRLTGPEGPRKFTFTTLNN
;
A
#
# COMPACT_ATOMS: atom_id res chain seq x y z
N MET A 1 -5.03 -28.65 32.98
CA MET A 1 -4.45 -28.02 31.78
C MET A 1 -5.28 -26.77 31.55
N GLU A 2 -4.66 -25.60 31.51
CA GLU A 2 -5.40 -24.36 31.27
C GLU A 2 -5.76 -24.30 29.78
N SER A 3 -7.04 -24.07 29.47
CA SER A 3 -7.55 -23.95 28.11
C SER A 3 -7.15 -22.59 27.54
N GLN A 4 -6.17 -22.57 26.65
CA GLN A 4 -5.69 -21.36 25.98
C GLN A 4 -6.60 -21.05 24.78
N PHE A 5 -7.25 -19.89 24.77
CA PHE A 5 -8.08 -19.44 23.65
C PHE A 5 -7.28 -18.55 22.69
N ILE A 6 -7.59 -18.65 21.40
CA ILE A 6 -7.01 -17.83 20.34
C ILE A 6 -8.15 -17.17 19.57
N VAL A 7 -7.99 -15.87 19.29
CA VAL A 7 -8.73 -15.18 18.24
C VAL A 7 -7.96 -15.30 16.94
N LYS A 8 -8.63 -15.71 15.86
CA LYS A 8 -8.07 -15.78 14.52
C LYS A 8 -8.88 -14.92 13.56
N VAL A 9 -8.21 -13.99 12.88
CA VAL A 9 -8.82 -13.15 11.85
C VAL A 9 -8.92 -13.95 10.56
N LEU A 10 -10.15 -14.14 10.07
CA LEU A 10 -10.45 -14.88 8.85
C LEU A 10 -10.42 -14.00 7.61
N ASP A 11 -10.85 -12.75 7.74
CA ASP A 11 -10.95 -11.79 6.64
C ASP A 11 -10.95 -10.35 7.18
N GLY A 12 -10.52 -9.39 6.34
CA GLY A 12 -10.30 -8.00 6.70
C GLY A 12 -8.82 -7.59 6.74
N PRO A 13 -8.50 -6.35 7.18
CA PRO A 13 -7.16 -5.74 7.10
C PRO A 13 -6.03 -6.54 7.76
N HIS A 14 -6.38 -7.40 8.71
CA HIS A 14 -5.44 -8.24 9.48
C HIS A 14 -5.64 -9.74 9.21
N GLN A 15 -6.13 -10.12 8.03
CA GLN A 15 -6.39 -11.51 7.67
C GLN A 15 -5.20 -12.44 8.00
N GLY A 16 -5.50 -13.55 8.68
CA GLY A 16 -4.51 -14.53 9.10
C GLY A 16 -3.84 -14.23 10.44
N ALA A 17 -4.03 -13.04 11.01
CA ALA A 17 -3.54 -12.71 12.35
C ALA A 17 -4.18 -13.60 13.42
N GLN A 18 -3.39 -13.93 14.44
CA GLN A 18 -3.82 -14.72 15.58
C GLN A 18 -3.33 -14.07 16.87
N MET A 19 -4.16 -14.07 17.90
CA MET A 19 -3.81 -13.54 19.21
C MET A 19 -4.37 -14.42 20.31
N GLU A 20 -3.57 -14.66 21.35
CA GLU A 20 -4.01 -15.34 22.55
C GLU A 20 -4.97 -14.45 23.35
N VAL A 21 -6.05 -15.07 23.84
CA VAL A 21 -7.00 -14.43 24.76
C VAL A 21 -6.54 -14.70 26.20
N SER A 22 -6.20 -13.64 26.93
CA SER A 22 -5.87 -13.72 28.36
C SER A 22 -7.09 -14.17 29.19
N LYS A 23 -6.85 -14.56 30.45
CA LYS A 23 -7.93 -14.95 31.37
C LYS A 23 -8.87 -13.79 31.70
N GLU A 24 -8.33 -12.58 31.71
CA GLU A 24 -9.05 -11.33 31.94
C GLU A 24 -9.88 -10.90 30.71
N GLY A 25 -9.74 -11.60 29.59
CA GLY A 25 -10.31 -11.25 28.31
C GLY A 25 -9.53 -10.15 27.60
N ILE A 26 -9.90 -9.91 26.34
CA ILE A 26 -9.27 -8.92 25.48
C ILE A 26 -10.31 -7.95 24.92
N VAL A 27 -9.91 -6.71 24.70
CA VAL A 27 -10.71 -5.71 24.00
C VAL A 27 -10.20 -5.56 22.56
N LEU A 28 -11.13 -5.59 21.61
CA LEU A 28 -10.87 -5.37 20.20
C LEU A 28 -11.47 -4.01 19.79
N GLY A 29 -10.73 -3.23 19.02
CA GLY A 29 -11.18 -1.92 18.56
C GLY A 29 -10.10 -1.20 17.75
N SER A 30 -10.37 0.02 17.30
CA SER A 30 -9.41 0.82 16.53
C SER A 30 -8.46 1.64 17.41
N ASP A 31 -8.75 1.77 18.70
CA ASP A 31 -7.97 2.58 19.66
C ASP A 31 -6.70 1.87 20.12
N ASP A 32 -5.65 2.64 20.43
CA ASP A 32 -4.34 2.10 20.84
C ASP A 32 -4.35 1.52 22.27
N ALA A 33 -5.38 1.80 23.06
CA ALA A 33 -5.63 1.18 24.36
C ALA A 33 -6.26 -0.23 24.26
N CYS A 34 -6.62 -0.71 23.05
CA CYS A 34 -7.15 -2.06 22.85
C CYS A 34 -6.05 -3.13 22.82
N ASP A 35 -6.38 -4.34 23.27
CA ASP A 35 -5.46 -5.48 23.24
C ASP A 35 -5.22 -5.98 21.80
N LEU A 36 -6.26 -5.93 20.95
CA LEU A 36 -6.17 -6.21 19.51
C LEU A 36 -6.69 -5.02 18.71
N ILE A 37 -5.76 -4.31 18.08
CA ILE A 37 -6.04 -3.11 17.29
C ILE A 37 -6.42 -3.52 15.87
N ILE A 38 -7.65 -3.21 15.44
CA ILE A 38 -8.17 -3.50 14.11
C ILE A 38 -8.19 -2.21 13.27
N PHE A 39 -7.44 -2.19 12.16
CA PHE A 39 -7.37 -1.03 11.25
C PHE A 39 -8.47 -1.11 10.18
N ASP A 40 -9.72 -1.10 10.63
CA ASP A 40 -10.92 -1.14 9.80
C ASP A 40 -11.74 0.15 10.06
N PRO A 41 -12.06 0.96 9.03
CA PRO A 41 -12.80 2.21 9.21
C PRO A 41 -14.17 2.06 9.88
N ASN A 42 -14.78 0.87 9.80
CA ASN A 42 -16.08 0.58 10.40
C ASN A 42 -15.96 0.00 11.81
N VAL A 43 -14.74 -0.08 12.36
CA VAL A 43 -14.50 -0.55 13.72
C VAL A 43 -14.38 0.63 14.69
N ALA A 44 -15.31 0.72 15.64
CA ALA A 44 -15.28 1.69 16.74
C ALA A 44 -13.99 1.61 17.62
N PRO A 45 -13.63 2.70 18.32
CA PRO A 45 -12.45 2.77 19.19
C PRO A 45 -12.34 1.60 20.17
N ARG A 46 -13.44 1.26 20.87
CA ARG A 46 -13.57 0.02 21.62
C ARG A 46 -14.78 -0.75 21.10
N HIS A 47 -14.57 -1.68 20.18
CA HIS A 47 -15.65 -2.30 19.42
C HIS A 47 -16.35 -3.42 20.19
N LEU A 48 -15.59 -4.36 20.75
CA LEU A 48 -16.12 -5.47 21.53
C LEU A 48 -15.07 -6.07 22.48
N GLN A 49 -15.53 -6.82 23.47
CA GLN A 49 -14.68 -7.59 24.37
C GLN A 49 -14.92 -9.10 24.20
N VAL A 50 -13.84 -9.87 24.18
CA VAL A 50 -13.83 -11.34 24.17
C VAL A 50 -13.37 -11.82 25.54
N LEU A 51 -14.23 -12.52 26.28
CA LEU A 51 -13.98 -12.93 27.66
C LEU A 51 -14.15 -14.45 27.85
N PRO A 52 -13.06 -15.21 28.08
CA PRO A 52 -13.16 -16.63 28.41
C PRO A 52 -14.00 -16.86 29.67
N GLN A 53 -14.72 -17.98 29.71
CA GLN A 53 -15.53 -18.41 30.86
C GLN A 53 -14.93 -19.68 31.48
N GLU A 54 -15.15 -19.87 32.78
CA GLU A 54 -14.64 -21.04 33.52
C GLU A 54 -15.19 -22.37 32.98
N ASN A 55 -16.36 -22.36 32.33
CA ASN A 55 -16.98 -23.52 31.72
C ASN A 55 -16.41 -23.89 30.33
N GLY A 56 -15.36 -23.19 29.85
CA GLY A 56 -14.74 -23.43 28.55
C GLY A 56 -15.48 -22.82 27.35
N SER A 57 -16.47 -21.94 27.60
CA SER A 57 -17.07 -21.09 26.56
C SER A 57 -16.41 -19.71 26.52
N VAL A 58 -16.73 -18.91 25.51
CA VAL A 58 -16.25 -17.53 25.40
C VAL A 58 -17.44 -16.58 25.30
N SER A 59 -17.44 -15.53 26.11
CA SER A 59 -18.44 -14.47 26.01
C SER A 59 -17.97 -13.36 25.07
N LEU A 60 -18.86 -12.91 24.20
CA LEU A 60 -18.72 -11.70 23.39
C LEU A 60 -19.57 -10.61 23.98
N ILE A 61 -18.97 -9.45 24.22
CA ILE A 61 -19.65 -8.29 24.78
C ILE A 61 -19.48 -7.14 23.78
N PRO A 62 -20.53 -6.75 23.03
CA PRO A 62 -20.52 -5.53 22.23
C PRO A 62 -20.23 -4.32 23.11
N LEU A 63 -19.44 -3.38 22.62
CA LEU A 63 -19.10 -2.14 23.32
C LEU A 63 -19.65 -0.94 22.53
N GLU A 64 -18.82 -0.29 21.72
CA GLU A 64 -19.18 0.94 20.98
C GLU A 64 -19.59 0.66 19.53
N GLY A 65 -19.33 -0.54 19.01
CA GLY A 65 -19.59 -0.92 17.62
C GLY A 65 -20.65 -2.01 17.46
N GLU A 66 -21.26 -2.08 16.28
CA GLU A 66 -22.18 -3.16 15.91
C GLU A 66 -21.42 -4.47 15.70
N VAL A 67 -21.79 -5.49 16.47
CA VAL A 67 -21.19 -6.83 16.37
C VAL A 67 -22.22 -7.78 15.78
N ALA A 68 -21.81 -8.61 14.82
CA ALA A 68 -22.63 -9.72 14.35
C ALA A 68 -21.99 -11.07 14.68
N LEU A 69 -22.82 -12.05 15.02
CA LEU A 69 -22.42 -13.45 15.22
C LEU A 69 -23.13 -14.30 14.15
N ASN A 70 -22.36 -14.93 13.28
CA ASN A 70 -22.82 -15.66 12.09
C ASN A 70 -23.73 -14.81 11.19
N GLY A 71 -23.39 -13.52 11.03
CA GLY A 71 -24.16 -12.57 10.22
C GLY A 71 -25.44 -12.05 10.89
N LEU A 72 -25.74 -12.45 12.13
CA LEU A 72 -26.86 -11.91 12.89
C LEU A 72 -26.35 -10.87 13.90
N PRO A 73 -26.88 -9.63 13.93
CA PRO A 73 -26.44 -8.62 14.88
C PRO A 73 -26.74 -9.05 16.32
N ILE A 74 -25.80 -8.77 17.22
CA ILE A 74 -25.93 -8.96 18.66
C ILE A 74 -25.83 -7.61 19.36
N ASN A 75 -26.84 -7.28 20.18
CA ASN A 75 -26.89 -6.02 20.93
C ASN A 75 -26.55 -6.21 22.41
N GLU A 76 -26.47 -7.46 22.86
CA GLU A 76 -26.17 -7.84 24.24
C GLU A 76 -25.10 -8.94 24.25
N LYS A 77 -24.65 -9.30 25.45
CA LYS A 77 -23.67 -10.37 25.67
C LYS A 77 -24.11 -11.68 24.99
N ALA A 78 -23.28 -12.21 24.10
CA ALA A 78 -23.48 -13.50 23.45
C ALA A 78 -22.43 -14.52 23.92
N VAL A 79 -22.73 -15.81 23.77
CA VAL A 79 -21.79 -16.90 24.12
C VAL A 79 -21.41 -17.67 22.86
N ILE A 80 -20.10 -17.77 22.62
CA ILE A 80 -19.48 -18.62 21.61
C ILE A 80 -19.20 -19.98 22.24
N ASN A 81 -19.67 -21.03 21.56
CA ASN A 81 -19.48 -22.43 21.98
C ASN A 81 -18.72 -23.24 20.93
N SER A 82 -18.38 -22.66 19.77
CA SER A 82 -17.69 -23.35 18.69
C SER A 82 -16.79 -22.41 17.87
N PRO A 83 -15.60 -22.86 17.44
CA PRO A 83 -14.71 -22.10 16.56
C PRO A 83 -15.21 -21.92 15.12
N THR A 84 -16.40 -22.45 14.78
CA THR A 84 -17.08 -22.20 13.50
C THR A 84 -17.93 -20.94 13.51
N GLN A 85 -18.17 -20.33 14.68
CA GLN A 85 -19.03 -19.17 14.78
C GLN A 85 -18.25 -17.90 14.42
N VAL A 86 -18.58 -17.30 13.27
CA VAL A 86 -17.93 -16.09 12.75
C VAL A 86 -18.43 -14.88 13.47
N ILE A 87 -17.52 -14.02 13.88
CA ILE A 87 -17.79 -12.76 14.54
C ILE A 87 -17.40 -11.66 13.55
N THR A 88 -18.29 -10.72 13.34
CA THR A 88 -18.08 -9.57 12.46
C THR A 88 -18.03 -8.31 13.32
N ALA A 89 -16.98 -7.52 13.10
CA ALA A 89 -16.81 -6.17 13.63
C ALA A 89 -16.41 -5.26 12.46
N GLY A 90 -17.27 -4.31 12.08
CA GLY A 90 -17.08 -3.54 10.85
C GLY A 90 -17.06 -4.44 9.61
N SER A 91 -15.98 -4.41 8.83
CA SER A 91 -15.73 -5.32 7.71
C SER A 91 -14.81 -6.51 8.06
N THR A 92 -14.38 -6.63 9.32
CA THR A 92 -13.43 -7.65 9.79
C THR A 92 -14.17 -8.86 10.35
N HIS A 93 -13.76 -10.05 9.93
CA HIS A 93 -14.35 -11.33 10.32
C HIS A 93 -13.34 -12.17 11.08
N PHE A 94 -13.72 -12.72 12.22
CA PHE A 94 -12.82 -13.53 13.05
C PHE A 94 -13.58 -14.63 13.80
N VAL A 95 -12.83 -15.59 14.33
CA VAL A 95 -13.33 -16.70 15.14
C VAL A 95 -12.53 -16.81 16.42
N VAL A 96 -13.13 -17.41 17.44
CA VAL A 96 -12.46 -17.71 18.71
C VAL A 96 -12.54 -19.21 18.98
N GLY A 97 -11.41 -19.81 19.34
CA GLY A 97 -11.28 -21.24 19.53
C GLY A 97 -10.12 -21.60 20.44
N LEU A 98 -10.02 -22.87 20.82
CA LEU A 98 -8.91 -23.37 21.64
C LEU A 98 -7.64 -23.49 20.79
N ALA A 99 -6.50 -23.09 21.36
CA ALA A 99 -5.19 -23.16 20.71
C ALA A 99 -4.81 -24.59 20.26
N ASN A 100 -5.36 -25.60 20.94
CA ASN A 100 -4.96 -27.00 20.81
C ASN A 100 -5.92 -27.80 19.91
N GLN A 101 -6.88 -27.14 19.26
CA GLN A 101 -7.91 -27.78 18.44
C GLN A 101 -7.61 -27.62 16.94
N GLU A 102 -7.92 -28.64 16.14
CA GLU A 102 -7.95 -28.49 14.68
C GLU A 102 -9.09 -27.54 14.28
N TRP A 103 -8.74 -26.50 13.52
CA TRP A 103 -9.68 -25.47 13.09
C TRP A 103 -10.47 -25.97 11.87
N PRO A 104 -11.81 -26.04 11.93
CA PRO A 104 -12.63 -26.41 10.79
C PRO A 104 -12.55 -25.35 9.68
N GLU A 105 -12.84 -25.73 8.43
CA GLU A 105 -13.06 -24.74 7.37
C GLU A 105 -14.29 -23.89 7.71
N VAL A 106 -14.10 -22.58 7.88
CA VAL A 106 -15.14 -21.64 8.27
C VAL A 106 -15.59 -20.84 7.05
N THR A 107 -16.89 -20.86 6.75
CA THR A 107 -17.49 -20.07 5.68
C THR A 107 -17.89 -18.69 6.23
N ILE A 108 -17.38 -17.63 5.62
CA ILE A 108 -17.74 -16.25 5.98
C ILE A 108 -19.15 -15.96 5.44
N PRO A 109 -20.11 -15.49 6.26
CA PRO A 109 -21.43 -15.13 5.78
C PRO A 109 -21.35 -13.95 4.81
N GLU A 110 -22.08 -14.02 3.68
CA GLU A 110 -22.16 -12.93 2.70
C GLU A 110 -22.77 -11.68 3.38
N SER A 111 -21.98 -10.61 3.51
CA SER A 111 -22.45 -9.33 4.07
C SER A 111 -23.50 -8.71 3.15
N THR A 112 -24.69 -8.47 3.71
CA THR A 112 -25.73 -7.68 3.05
C THR A 112 -25.30 -6.22 3.15
N GLN A 113 -24.75 -5.68 2.06
CA GLN A 113 -24.54 -4.24 1.93
C GLN A 113 -25.91 -3.54 1.98
N THR A 114 -26.28 -3.03 3.15
CA THR A 114 -27.36 -2.04 3.25
C THR A 114 -26.87 -0.77 2.57
N ASN A 115 -27.33 -0.58 1.33
CA ASN A 115 -27.43 0.72 0.68
C ASN A 115 -28.14 1.69 1.64
N HIS A 116 -27.38 2.54 2.31
CA HIS A 116 -27.91 3.80 2.81
C HIS A 116 -27.47 4.89 1.84
N GLU A 117 -28.43 5.33 1.02
CA GLU A 117 -28.37 6.63 0.34
C GLU A 117 -28.16 7.73 1.40
N PRO A 118 -27.35 8.76 1.11
CA PRO A 118 -27.20 9.89 1.99
C PRO A 118 -28.41 10.81 1.84
N ASP A 119 -29.33 10.76 2.80
CA ASP A 119 -30.38 11.77 2.94
C ASP A 119 -29.78 12.98 3.67
N GLU A 120 -29.33 13.94 2.86
CA GLU A 120 -28.99 15.29 3.29
C GLU A 120 -30.29 16.12 3.31
N GLN A 121 -30.78 16.47 4.50
CA GLN A 121 -31.16 17.85 4.86
C GLN A 121 -31.79 17.95 6.25
N ILE A 122 -31.00 18.49 7.18
CA ILE A 122 -31.52 19.18 8.37
C ILE A 122 -31.90 20.60 7.94
N SER A 123 -33.14 20.99 8.19
CA SER A 123 -33.52 22.39 8.36
C SER A 123 -34.53 22.45 9.50
N VAL A 124 -34.06 22.97 10.64
CA VAL A 124 -34.89 23.39 11.77
C VAL A 124 -35.56 24.70 11.37
N GLU A 125 -36.87 24.88 11.64
CA GLU A 125 -37.42 25.92 12.53
C GLU A 125 -38.94 26.16 12.40
N LEU A 126 -39.60 26.15 13.57
CA LEU A 126 -40.84 26.79 14.04
C LEU A 126 -42.23 26.59 13.38
N ALA A 127 -43.07 25.93 14.19
CA ALA A 127 -44.31 26.45 14.80
C ALA A 127 -45.65 26.53 14.02
N THR A 128 -46.64 26.00 14.75
CA THR A 128 -48.07 26.42 14.89
C THR A 128 -49.15 25.77 14.01
N GLN A 129 -49.98 24.98 14.70
CA GLN A 129 -51.46 24.90 14.67
C GLN A 129 -52.21 24.77 13.33
N ASN A 130 -52.92 23.65 13.17
CA ASN A 130 -54.40 23.51 13.05
C ASN A 130 -54.74 22.23 12.27
N VAL A 131 -55.40 21.23 12.88
CA VAL A 131 -56.87 21.04 12.99
C VAL A 131 -57.50 20.45 11.72
N SER A 132 -58.17 19.31 11.92
CA SER A 132 -59.20 18.65 11.08
C SER A 132 -58.71 17.86 9.87
N ALA A 133 -59.30 16.74 9.47
CA ALA A 133 -60.28 15.80 10.02
C ALA A 133 -60.43 14.69 8.95
N SER A 134 -61.01 13.56 9.36
CA SER A 134 -61.87 12.67 8.55
C SER A 134 -61.24 11.94 7.35
N THR A 135 -61.07 10.61 7.41
CA THR A 135 -62.08 9.59 6.98
C THR A 135 -61.60 9.03 5.63
N GLU A 136 -61.60 7.75 5.24
CA GLU A 136 -62.38 6.52 5.45
C GLU A 136 -61.42 5.38 5.00
N ALA A 137 -61.22 4.27 5.73
CA ALA A 137 -61.98 3.01 5.66
C ALA A 137 -62.11 2.36 4.26
N GLY A 138 -61.68 1.10 4.18
CA GLY A 138 -61.78 0.16 3.05
C GLY A 138 -60.58 -0.79 3.07
N GLU A 139 -60.56 -1.89 3.84
CA GLU A 139 -61.19 -3.21 3.51
C GLU A 139 -61.05 -3.60 2.02
N VAL A 140 -60.75 -4.82 1.60
CA VAL A 140 -60.49 -6.15 2.17
C VAL A 140 -59.98 -6.98 0.97
N GLY A 141 -59.18 -8.02 1.21
CA GLY A 141 -58.94 -9.09 0.24
C GLY A 141 -57.49 -9.59 0.27
N THR A 142 -57.09 -10.49 1.19
CA THR A 142 -57.18 -11.96 1.05
C THR A 142 -57.02 -12.44 -0.41
N ASP A 143 -55.93 -13.12 -0.76
CA ASP A 143 -55.80 -14.57 -0.54
C ASP A 143 -54.44 -15.12 -1.04
N LYS A 144 -53.85 -15.92 -0.15
CA LYS A 144 -53.12 -17.18 -0.36
C LYS A 144 -52.71 -17.56 -1.79
N LYS A 145 -51.43 -17.90 -1.96
CA LYS A 145 -51.02 -19.32 -2.02
C LYS A 145 -49.51 -19.53 -1.89
N THR A 146 -49.18 -20.20 -0.80
CA THR A 146 -47.95 -20.93 -0.54
C THR A 146 -47.83 -22.21 -1.37
N LYS A 147 -46.61 -22.75 -1.34
CA LYS A 147 -46.17 -24.16 -1.55
C LYS A 147 -45.51 -24.44 -2.91
N ASN A 148 -44.41 -25.18 -3.05
CA ASN A 148 -43.42 -25.77 -2.14
C ASN A 148 -42.52 -26.69 -3.01
N ILE A 149 -41.20 -26.66 -2.81
CA ILE A 149 -40.37 -27.84 -2.46
C ILE A 149 -39.95 -28.85 -3.58
N LEU A 150 -38.63 -28.79 -3.88
CA LEU A 150 -37.60 -29.87 -3.74
C LEU A 150 -37.30 -30.79 -4.97
N PRO A 151 -36.25 -31.64 -4.92
CA PRO A 151 -34.89 -31.33 -5.38
C PRO A 151 -34.33 -32.43 -6.31
N ARG A 152 -33.06 -32.35 -6.74
CA ARG A 152 -32.27 -33.54 -7.10
C ARG A 152 -30.79 -33.32 -6.85
N VAL A 153 -30.19 -34.35 -6.29
CA VAL A 153 -28.86 -34.45 -5.68
C VAL A 153 -28.22 -35.74 -6.20
N LEU A 154 -26.88 -35.74 -6.32
CA LEU A 154 -25.94 -36.89 -6.33
C LEU A 154 -25.90 -37.71 -7.66
N ILE A 155 -24.76 -38.19 -8.22
CA ILE A 155 -23.43 -38.66 -7.75
C ILE A 155 -22.46 -38.56 -8.96
N GLY A 156 -21.26 -37.97 -8.86
CA GLY A 156 -19.95 -38.63 -8.64
C GLY A 156 -19.29 -39.09 -9.95
N SER A 157 -17.99 -39.27 -10.14
CA SER A 157 -16.76 -39.03 -9.37
C SER A 157 -15.58 -39.53 -10.24
N SER A 158 -14.42 -38.85 -10.16
CA SER A 158 -13.05 -39.35 -10.39
C SER A 158 -12.52 -39.72 -11.80
N ALA A 159 -11.51 -38.97 -12.24
CA ALA A 159 -10.15 -39.41 -12.69
C ALA A 159 -9.36 -38.15 -13.17
N ILE A 160 -8.44 -37.56 -12.40
CA ILE A 160 -7.01 -37.91 -12.17
C ILE A 160 -6.09 -37.66 -13.41
N ILE A 161 -5.30 -36.57 -13.28
CA ILE A 161 -3.91 -36.33 -13.75
C ILE A 161 -3.66 -35.99 -15.24
N LEU A 162 -2.79 -34.98 -15.42
CA LEU A 162 -2.20 -34.38 -16.64
C LEU A 162 -3.02 -33.29 -17.36
N VAL A 163 -2.66 -32.02 -17.16
CA VAL A 163 -1.86 -31.20 -18.09
C VAL A 163 -1.65 -29.80 -17.46
N GLY A 164 -0.54 -29.66 -16.73
CA GLY A 164 0.00 -28.38 -16.24
C GLY A 164 0.74 -27.58 -17.31
N ALA A 165 0.27 -27.59 -18.56
CA ALA A 165 0.87 -26.84 -19.67
C ALA A 165 -0.16 -26.18 -20.62
N GLY A 166 -1.47 -26.36 -20.37
CA GLY A 166 -2.53 -25.85 -21.26
C GLY A 166 -3.13 -24.48 -20.85
N ALA A 167 -3.02 -24.10 -19.58
CA ALA A 167 -3.62 -22.85 -19.08
C ALA A 167 -2.81 -21.59 -19.45
N PHE A 168 -1.52 -21.73 -19.76
CA PHE A 168 -0.69 -20.62 -20.24
C PHE A 168 -0.93 -20.34 -21.75
N PHE A 169 -1.23 -21.38 -22.55
CA PHE A 169 -1.53 -21.24 -23.98
C PHE A 169 -2.97 -20.76 -24.26
N ALA A 170 -3.93 -21.05 -23.37
CA ALA A 170 -5.30 -20.56 -23.51
C ALA A 170 -5.43 -19.05 -23.27
N TYR A 171 -4.59 -18.47 -22.40
CA TYR A 171 -4.58 -17.02 -22.17
C TYR A 171 -3.97 -16.26 -23.37
N GLU A 172 -2.98 -16.84 -24.04
CA GLU A 172 -2.34 -16.26 -25.22
C GLU A 172 -3.22 -16.35 -26.49
N LEU A 173 -4.09 -17.37 -26.58
CA LEU A 173 -5.07 -17.51 -27.67
C LEU A 173 -6.33 -16.65 -27.48
N ILE A 174 -6.72 -16.34 -26.24
CA ILE A 174 -7.83 -15.41 -25.96
C ILE A 174 -7.38 -13.95 -26.12
N ALA A 175 -6.12 -13.63 -25.80
CA ALA A 175 -5.52 -12.32 -26.11
C ALA A 175 -5.39 -12.04 -27.62
N LYS A 176 -5.32 -13.08 -28.46
CA LYS A 176 -5.29 -12.95 -29.93
C LYS A 176 -6.67 -12.84 -30.60
N LYS A 177 -7.78 -13.07 -29.89
CA LYS A 177 -9.14 -13.10 -30.48
C LYS A 177 -10.04 -11.93 -30.11
N LEU A 178 -9.55 -10.97 -29.32
CA LEU A 178 -10.20 -9.69 -29.02
C LEU A 178 -9.62 -8.50 -29.81
N GLN A 179 -8.93 -8.75 -30.93
CA GLN A 179 -8.75 -7.76 -31.99
C GLN A 179 -9.94 -7.83 -32.96
N LYS A 180 -11.03 -7.16 -32.61
CA LYS A 180 -11.83 -6.49 -33.63
C LYS A 180 -11.43 -5.01 -33.60
N PRO A 181 -10.79 -4.48 -34.65
CA PRO A 181 -10.53 -3.05 -34.69
C PRO A 181 -11.87 -2.31 -34.77
N GLY A 182 -12.17 -1.51 -33.76
CA GLY A 182 -13.04 -0.35 -33.94
C GLY A 182 -12.42 0.62 -34.95
N PRO A 183 -13.19 1.56 -35.51
CA PRO A 183 -12.73 2.41 -36.60
C PRO A 183 -11.47 3.18 -36.20
N ILE A 184 -10.49 3.14 -37.09
CA ILE A 184 -9.13 3.64 -36.95
C ILE A 184 -9.14 5.17 -36.78
N THR A 185 -8.67 5.66 -35.63
CA THR A 185 -8.16 7.04 -35.49
C THR A 185 -6.79 7.08 -36.16
N THR A 186 -6.67 7.80 -37.28
CA THR A 186 -5.41 7.90 -38.02
C THR A 186 -4.40 8.75 -37.23
N VAL A 187 -3.47 8.10 -36.54
CA VAL A 187 -2.19 8.71 -36.13
C VAL A 187 -1.33 8.83 -37.39
N VAL A 188 -1.17 10.04 -37.92
CA VAL A 188 -0.27 10.28 -39.05
C VAL A 188 1.16 10.33 -38.52
N GLY A 189 1.88 9.21 -38.60
CA GLY A 189 3.33 9.13 -38.49
C GLY A 189 3.92 8.48 -39.75
N LEU A 190 4.90 9.13 -40.38
CA LEU A 190 5.70 8.58 -41.49
C LEU A 190 7.15 8.29 -40.99
N PRO A 191 7.94 7.44 -41.67
CA PRO A 191 8.41 6.17 -41.12
C PRO A 191 9.74 6.20 -40.37
N SER A 192 9.80 5.29 -39.39
CA SER A 192 10.92 4.68 -38.67
C SER A 192 12.36 5.20 -38.87
N GLU A 193 12.90 5.75 -37.79
CA GLU A 193 14.24 5.37 -37.35
C GLU A 193 14.13 4.63 -36.02
N LYS A 194 14.92 3.55 -35.89
CA LYS A 194 14.81 2.49 -34.90
C LYS A 194 14.69 3.03 -33.47
N SER A 195 13.71 2.51 -32.73
CA SER A 195 13.59 2.67 -31.28
C SER A 195 14.83 2.09 -30.61
N VAL A 196 15.77 2.95 -30.23
CA VAL A 196 16.85 2.60 -29.31
C VAL A 196 16.30 2.72 -27.90
N SER A 197 16.32 1.63 -27.15
CA SER A 197 15.92 1.59 -25.75
C SER A 197 16.76 2.57 -24.91
N PHE A 198 16.08 3.38 -24.09
CA PHE A 198 16.62 4.44 -23.23
C PHE A 198 17.83 4.04 -22.36
N TRP A 199 18.01 2.75 -22.06
CA TRP A 199 19.07 2.25 -21.17
C TRP A 199 20.51 2.28 -21.74
N GLU A 200 20.73 2.52 -23.04
CA GLU A 200 22.11 2.61 -23.59
C GLU A 200 22.85 3.93 -23.27
N ARG A 201 22.16 4.94 -22.71
CA ARG A 201 22.75 6.30 -22.53
C ARG A 201 23.34 6.60 -21.16
N ILE A 202 23.27 5.66 -20.21
CA ILE A 202 23.73 5.86 -18.83
C ILE A 202 24.87 4.89 -18.51
N SER A 203 26.04 5.11 -19.10
CA SER A 203 27.30 4.51 -18.65
C SER A 203 28.36 5.60 -18.50
N PRO A 204 29.08 5.68 -17.36
CA PRO A 204 30.02 6.76 -17.13
C PRO A 204 31.38 6.38 -17.75
N LYS A 205 31.77 7.04 -18.85
CA LYS A 205 33.17 7.08 -19.26
C LYS A 205 33.64 8.51 -19.44
N LYS A 206 34.49 8.90 -18.48
CA LYS A 206 35.52 9.96 -18.50
C LYS A 206 35.17 11.23 -19.28
N THR A 207 34.67 12.24 -18.55
CA THR A 207 34.61 13.60 -19.06
C THR A 207 35.85 14.37 -18.58
N SER A 208 36.78 14.60 -19.51
CA SER A 208 37.80 15.61 -19.38
C SER A 208 37.17 17.00 -19.42
N ILE A 209 37.74 17.89 -18.62
CA ILE A 209 37.38 19.30 -18.45
C ILE A 209 37.38 20.01 -19.81
N VAL A 210 36.22 20.55 -20.22
CA VAL A 210 36.15 21.61 -21.24
C VAL A 210 35.27 22.72 -20.67
N ARG A 211 35.90 23.88 -20.45
CA ARG A 211 35.22 25.16 -20.22
C ARG A 211 34.34 25.45 -21.42
N THR A 212 33.08 25.81 -21.20
CA THR A 212 32.27 26.43 -22.26
C THR A 212 31.54 27.64 -21.69
N ALA A 213 31.62 28.71 -22.47
CA ALA A 213 31.30 30.07 -22.12
C ALA A 213 29.82 30.28 -21.78
N THR A 214 29.58 31.24 -20.89
CA THR A 214 28.31 31.90 -20.65
C THR A 214 27.80 32.48 -21.97
N ALA A 215 26.76 31.89 -22.55
CA ALA A 215 26.01 32.48 -23.65
C ALA A 215 24.52 32.44 -23.30
N GLN A 216 23.94 33.62 -23.08
CA GLN A 216 22.49 33.82 -23.07
C GLN A 216 21.93 33.42 -24.45
N PRO A 217 20.80 32.69 -24.55
CA PRO A 217 20.06 32.61 -25.80
C PRO A 217 19.21 33.88 -25.92
N SER A 218 19.72 34.89 -26.64
CA SER A 218 18.84 35.88 -27.25
C SER A 218 18.18 35.23 -28.46
N LEU A 219 16.92 34.81 -28.32
CA LEU A 219 16.05 34.45 -29.45
C LEU A 219 15.64 35.76 -30.16
N ALA A 220 16.58 36.33 -30.91
CA ALA A 220 16.28 37.36 -31.88
C ALA A 220 15.65 36.70 -33.12
N LEU A 221 14.37 37.02 -33.35
CA LEU A 221 13.62 36.65 -34.54
C LEU A 221 14.29 37.22 -35.80
N GLU A 222 14.78 36.36 -36.69
CA GLU A 222 14.95 36.75 -38.09
C GLU A 222 13.58 37.00 -38.72
N LYS A 223 13.51 38.07 -39.51
CA LYS A 223 12.30 38.55 -40.18
C LYS A 223 11.67 37.46 -41.04
N THR A 224 10.42 37.15 -40.69
CA THR A 224 9.44 36.33 -41.38
C THR A 224 9.60 36.26 -42.91
N LYS A 225 10.10 35.13 -43.42
CA LYS A 225 9.73 34.65 -44.76
C LYS A 225 8.23 34.32 -44.74
N THR A 226 7.46 35.01 -45.57
CA THR A 226 6.04 34.70 -45.80
C THR A 226 5.93 33.27 -46.34
N LEU A 227 5.51 32.34 -45.48
CA LEU A 227 5.26 30.96 -45.87
C LEU A 227 4.05 30.94 -46.83
N LYS A 228 4.28 30.71 -48.12
CA LYS A 228 3.22 30.43 -49.09
C LYS A 228 2.76 28.98 -48.88
N TRP A 229 1.66 28.81 -48.17
CA TRP A 229 1.06 27.50 -47.92
C TRP A 229 0.25 27.04 -49.14
N PRO A 230 0.40 25.78 -49.61
CA PRO A 230 -0.53 25.19 -50.56
C PRO A 230 -1.92 25.00 -49.90
N THR A 231 -2.93 24.65 -50.71
CA THR A 231 -4.35 24.38 -50.38
C THR A 231 -4.55 23.18 -49.42
N GLN A 232 -3.85 23.15 -48.31
CA GLN A 232 -3.95 22.10 -47.31
C GLN A 232 -5.04 22.43 -46.29
N PRO A 233 -5.71 21.40 -45.73
CA PRO A 233 -6.62 21.57 -44.60
C PRO A 233 -5.93 22.31 -43.45
N VAL A 234 -6.69 23.12 -42.70
CA VAL A 234 -6.16 23.92 -41.60
C VAL A 234 -5.48 23.05 -40.54
N GLU A 235 -5.98 21.83 -40.34
CA GLU A 235 -5.43 20.83 -39.43
C GLU A 235 -3.99 20.47 -39.81
N VAL A 236 -3.72 20.20 -41.10
CA VAL A 236 -2.39 19.82 -41.58
C VAL A 236 -1.38 20.95 -41.35
N ARG A 237 -1.77 22.19 -41.69
CA ARG A 237 -0.90 23.37 -41.50
C ARG A 237 -0.57 23.60 -40.03
N VAL A 238 -1.57 23.50 -39.16
CA VAL A 238 -1.38 23.69 -37.70
C VAL A 238 -0.50 22.60 -37.13
N THR A 239 -0.71 21.33 -37.51
CA THR A 239 0.14 20.23 -37.03
C THR A 239 1.60 20.36 -37.47
N GLN A 240 1.83 20.80 -38.70
CA GLN A 240 3.17 21.06 -39.21
C GLN A 240 3.83 22.22 -38.44
N ALA A 241 3.12 23.33 -38.26
CA ALA A 241 3.64 24.48 -37.52
C ALA A 241 3.95 24.13 -36.05
N LEU A 242 3.09 23.34 -35.39
CA LEU A 242 3.36 22.85 -34.03
C LEU A 242 4.63 22.00 -34.00
N PHE A 243 4.76 21.02 -34.91
CA PHE A 243 5.93 20.13 -34.95
C PHE A 243 7.24 20.89 -35.20
N GLU A 244 7.23 21.90 -36.08
CA GLU A 244 8.41 22.69 -36.42
C GLU A 244 8.84 23.65 -35.30
N ASN A 245 7.90 24.17 -34.51
CA ASN A 245 8.15 25.26 -33.56
C ASN A 245 8.06 24.86 -32.08
N VAL A 246 7.51 23.68 -31.77
CA VAL A 246 7.25 23.22 -30.40
C VAL A 246 7.89 21.83 -30.21
N PRO A 247 9.15 21.76 -29.72
CA PRO A 247 9.84 20.49 -29.54
C PRO A 247 9.08 19.53 -28.63
N GLY A 248 8.89 18.29 -29.08
CA GLY A 248 8.21 17.24 -28.31
C GLY A 248 6.70 17.44 -28.14
N VAL A 249 6.08 18.33 -28.93
CA VAL A 249 4.62 18.46 -28.99
C VAL A 249 3.99 17.17 -29.50
N LEU A 250 2.87 16.80 -28.88
CA LEU A 250 2.07 15.66 -29.27
C LEU A 250 0.63 16.16 -29.44
N PHE A 251 -0.10 15.60 -30.40
CA PHE A 251 -1.47 16.04 -30.67
C PHE A 251 -2.34 14.88 -31.16
N SER A 252 -3.64 15.01 -30.94
CA SER A 252 -4.65 14.12 -31.48
C SER A 252 -5.85 14.93 -31.95
N ILE A 253 -6.61 14.37 -32.88
CA ILE A 253 -7.83 14.98 -33.41
C ILE A 253 -8.96 14.03 -33.07
N ASN A 254 -9.90 14.47 -32.23
CA ASN A 254 -11.13 13.73 -32.02
C ASN A 254 -12.07 14.02 -33.18
N SER A 255 -12.18 13.06 -34.11
CA SER A 255 -13.06 13.13 -35.28
C SER A 255 -14.50 12.70 -35.02
N GLU A 256 -14.80 12.10 -33.87
CA GLU A 256 -16.13 11.59 -33.52
C GLU A 256 -17.03 12.67 -32.91
N ALA A 257 -16.45 13.73 -32.37
CA ALA A 257 -17.19 14.86 -31.83
C ALA A 257 -17.89 15.66 -32.95
N LYS A 258 -19.10 16.19 -32.66
CA LYS A 258 -19.88 17.06 -33.57
C LYS A 258 -19.07 18.24 -34.13
N ARG A 259 -18.03 18.67 -33.42
CA ARG A 259 -16.98 19.57 -33.90
C ARG A 259 -15.64 18.88 -33.67
N LYS A 260 -14.78 18.82 -34.69
CA LYS A 260 -13.43 18.28 -34.55
C LYS A 260 -12.72 19.02 -33.42
N GLN A 261 -12.25 18.28 -32.41
CA GLN A 261 -11.54 18.83 -31.27
C GLN A 261 -10.06 18.42 -31.36
N PHE A 262 -9.19 19.42 -31.35
CA PHE A 262 -7.74 19.25 -31.37
C PHE A 262 -7.22 19.16 -29.93
N ASN A 263 -6.67 18.02 -29.51
CA ASN A 263 -5.95 17.95 -28.24
C ASN A 263 -4.46 18.11 -28.51
N VAL A 264 -3.82 19.03 -27.82
CA VAL A 264 -2.39 19.33 -27.97
C VAL A 264 -1.74 19.24 -26.60
N TRP A 265 -0.75 18.37 -26.47
CA TRP A 265 0.03 18.17 -25.25
C TRP A 265 1.43 18.74 -25.43
N VAL A 266 1.83 19.57 -24.47
CA VAL A 266 3.10 20.28 -24.50
C VAL A 266 3.74 20.22 -23.12
N ARG A 267 5.07 20.27 -23.05
CA ARG A 267 5.81 20.40 -21.79
C ARG A 267 6.53 21.74 -21.73
N GLY A 268 6.26 22.48 -20.66
CA GLY A 268 6.94 23.74 -20.35
C GLY A 268 6.21 24.97 -20.86
N GLU A 269 6.25 26.02 -20.05
CA GLU A 269 5.51 27.26 -20.23
C GLU A 269 5.80 27.96 -21.57
N ALA A 270 7.08 28.02 -21.97
CA ALA A 270 7.49 28.64 -23.23
C ALA A 270 6.88 27.92 -24.45
N ALA A 271 6.86 26.58 -24.41
CA ALA A 271 6.32 25.76 -25.48
C ALA A 271 4.78 25.88 -25.55
N VAL A 272 4.11 25.98 -24.40
CA VAL A 272 2.67 26.25 -24.30
C VAL A 272 2.33 27.61 -24.93
N ALA A 273 3.09 28.66 -24.66
CA ALA A 273 2.87 29.98 -25.24
C ALA A 273 2.99 29.98 -26.77
N VAL A 274 4.01 29.29 -27.31
CA VAL A 274 4.19 29.13 -28.77
C VAL A 274 3.05 28.32 -29.38
N ALA A 275 2.69 27.18 -28.78
CA ALA A 275 1.61 26.33 -29.26
C ALA A 275 0.26 27.07 -29.28
N ARG A 276 -0.06 27.80 -28.22
CA ARG A 276 -1.27 28.63 -28.13
C ARG A 276 -1.33 29.66 -29.25
N ARG A 277 -0.23 30.38 -29.49
CA ARG A 277 -0.15 31.37 -30.56
C ARG A 277 -0.41 30.75 -31.95
N ILE A 278 0.14 29.56 -32.21
CA ILE A 278 -0.08 28.85 -33.48
C ILE A 278 -1.54 28.45 -33.64
N LEU A 279 -2.16 27.93 -32.58
CA LEU A 279 -3.56 27.50 -32.56
C LEU A 279 -4.54 28.67 -32.72
N ASP A 280 -4.30 29.79 -32.05
CA ASP A 280 -5.15 30.98 -32.10
C ASP A 280 -5.09 31.70 -33.47
N GLN A 281 -3.99 31.54 -34.21
CA GLN A 281 -3.82 32.10 -35.54
C GLN A 281 -4.38 31.22 -36.67
N ALA A 282 -4.95 30.06 -36.34
CA ALA A 282 -5.54 29.16 -37.33
C ALA A 282 -6.77 29.77 -38.00
N SER A 283 -6.85 29.67 -39.33
CA SER A 283 -8.01 30.11 -40.12
C SER A 283 -8.44 29.02 -41.11
N PRO A 284 -9.67 28.48 -41.03
CA PRO A 284 -10.72 28.81 -40.05
C PRO A 284 -10.34 28.43 -38.60
N PRO A 285 -10.98 29.06 -37.58
CA PRO A 285 -10.64 28.82 -36.17
C PRO A 285 -10.89 27.36 -35.78
N LEU A 286 -9.94 26.80 -35.03
CA LEU A 286 -10.00 25.44 -34.52
C LEU A 286 -10.56 25.41 -33.10
N THR A 287 -11.37 24.39 -32.79
CA THR A 287 -11.69 24.05 -31.39
C THR A 287 -10.56 23.18 -30.86
N TYR A 288 -9.87 23.63 -29.80
CA TYR A 288 -8.70 22.91 -29.27
C TYR A 288 -8.67 22.89 -27.74
N ASN A 289 -8.02 21.86 -27.19
CA ASN A 289 -7.58 21.75 -25.80
C ASN A 289 -6.06 21.75 -25.80
N LEU A 290 -5.47 22.71 -25.10
CA LEU A 290 -4.03 22.77 -24.90
C LEU A 290 -3.72 22.35 -23.47
N ILE A 291 -2.98 21.26 -23.32
CA ILE A 291 -2.65 20.63 -22.04
C ILE A 291 -1.16 20.84 -21.77
N ASP A 292 -0.85 21.54 -20.68
CA ASP A 292 0.51 21.63 -20.14
C ASP A 292 0.79 20.40 -19.26
N LEU A 293 1.54 19.46 -19.81
CA LEU A 293 1.95 18.27 -19.10
C LEU A 293 2.87 18.60 -17.91
N SER A 294 3.66 19.67 -17.96
CA SER A 294 4.55 20.05 -16.86
C SER A 294 3.76 20.55 -15.66
N GLN A 295 2.74 21.38 -15.89
CA GLN A 295 1.85 21.83 -14.83
C GLN A 295 1.05 20.67 -14.22
N LEU A 296 0.59 19.73 -15.06
CA LEU A 296 -0.12 18.54 -14.59
C LEU A 296 0.80 17.62 -13.76
N GLU A 297 2.02 17.37 -14.23
CA GLU A 297 3.06 16.61 -13.52
C GLU A 297 3.38 17.27 -12.16
N THR A 298 3.55 18.60 -12.12
CA THR A 298 3.77 19.32 -10.86
C THR A 298 2.59 19.18 -9.90
N SER A 299 1.36 19.40 -10.38
CA SER A 299 0.16 19.32 -9.53
C SER A 299 -0.01 17.93 -8.93
N ALA A 300 0.14 16.90 -9.75
CA ALA A 300 0.07 15.51 -9.34
C ALA A 300 1.18 15.11 -8.36
N THR A 301 2.41 15.61 -8.57
CA THR A 301 3.53 15.39 -7.64
C THR A 301 3.29 16.08 -6.30
N THR A 302 2.75 17.30 -6.29
CA THR A 302 2.38 18.00 -5.05
C THR A 302 1.30 17.25 -4.28
N LEU A 303 0.28 16.72 -4.96
CA LEU A 303 -0.71 15.86 -4.32
C LEU A 303 -0.07 14.62 -3.69
N ALA A 304 0.83 13.93 -4.41
CA ALA A 304 1.56 12.78 -3.85
C ALA A 304 2.30 13.16 -2.55
N GLN A 305 3.01 14.29 -2.54
CA GLN A 305 3.73 14.78 -1.37
C GLN A 305 2.81 15.07 -0.17
N LEU A 306 1.60 15.59 -0.41
CA LEU A 306 0.61 15.81 0.65
C LEU A 306 0.12 14.50 1.29
N TYR A 307 0.15 13.40 0.55
CA TYR A 307 -0.12 12.04 1.05
C TYR A 307 1.12 11.39 1.72
N GLY A 308 2.22 12.15 1.87
CA GLY A 308 3.49 11.65 2.38
C GLY A 308 4.24 10.78 1.37
N LEU A 309 3.87 10.80 0.09
CA LEU A 309 4.46 9.97 -0.94
C LEU A 309 5.55 10.74 -1.70
N SER A 310 6.79 10.28 -1.59
CA SER A 310 7.92 10.85 -2.34
C SER A 310 8.12 10.10 -3.66
N LEU A 311 7.29 10.43 -4.65
CA LEU A 311 7.27 9.78 -5.96
C LEU A 311 7.71 10.71 -7.08
N HIS A 312 8.33 10.12 -8.10
CA HIS A 312 8.55 10.76 -9.38
C HIS A 312 7.40 10.42 -10.32
N LEU A 313 7.00 11.40 -11.13
CA LEU A 313 5.91 11.27 -12.06
C LEU A 313 6.32 11.72 -13.45
N ARG A 314 5.92 10.95 -14.45
CA ARG A 314 5.92 11.34 -15.85
C ARG A 314 4.55 11.07 -16.45
N ILE A 315 3.95 12.06 -17.11
CA ILE A 315 2.65 11.86 -17.77
C ILE A 315 2.87 11.83 -19.27
N GLU A 316 2.53 10.72 -19.91
CA GLU A 316 2.51 10.59 -21.37
C GLU A 316 1.24 11.21 -21.96
N PRO A 317 1.23 11.52 -23.28
CA PRO A 317 -0.01 11.90 -23.96
C PRO A 317 -1.11 10.87 -23.75
N GLU A 318 -2.35 11.30 -23.97
CA GLU A 318 -3.54 10.50 -23.68
C GLU A 318 -3.82 10.30 -22.18
N GLY A 319 -2.95 10.83 -21.29
CA GLY A 319 -3.21 10.88 -19.85
C GLY A 319 -2.71 9.65 -19.10
N ILE A 320 -1.68 8.97 -19.60
CA ILE A 320 -1.08 7.81 -18.92
C ILE A 320 0.01 8.32 -17.97
N ALA A 321 -0.20 8.15 -16.67
CA ALA A 321 0.74 8.54 -15.63
C ALA A 321 1.66 7.39 -15.24
N PHE A 322 2.97 7.62 -15.27
CA PHE A 322 4.02 6.69 -14.84
C PHE A 322 4.62 7.18 -13.53
N TRP A 323 4.35 6.42 -12.47
CA TRP A 323 4.81 6.67 -11.13
C TRP A 323 6.01 5.79 -10.82
N SER A 324 7.09 6.38 -10.33
CA SER A 324 8.29 5.64 -9.97
C SER A 324 8.93 6.18 -8.70
N GLY A 325 9.68 5.33 -8.03
CA GLY A 325 10.39 5.70 -6.81
C GLY A 325 10.28 4.63 -5.73
N TYR A 326 10.53 5.07 -4.51
CA TYR A 326 10.56 4.21 -3.33
C TYR A 326 9.55 4.72 -2.32
N LEU A 327 8.81 3.79 -1.71
CA LEU A 327 7.93 4.04 -0.58
C LEU A 327 8.28 3.06 0.54
N LYS A 328 8.17 3.50 1.78
CA LYS A 328 8.42 2.64 2.94
C LYS A 328 7.43 1.46 3.00
N ASP A 329 6.16 1.73 2.74
CA ASP A 329 5.06 0.76 2.71
C ASP A 329 4.02 1.16 1.64
N ASP A 330 3.02 0.29 1.42
CA ASP A 330 1.97 0.45 0.42
C ASP A 330 0.68 1.04 1.00
N LYS A 331 0.66 1.45 2.27
CA LYS A 331 -0.57 1.79 3.00
C LYS A 331 -1.32 2.95 2.36
N ASN A 332 -0.61 4.05 2.07
CA ASN A 332 -1.20 5.27 1.52
C ASN A 332 -1.29 5.24 -0.02
N PHE A 333 -0.70 4.24 -0.66
CA PHE A 333 -0.51 4.23 -2.11
C PHE A 333 -1.81 3.91 -2.87
N LYS A 334 -2.61 2.98 -2.37
CA LYS A 334 -3.89 2.59 -3.00
C LYS A 334 -4.93 3.72 -2.92
N ASP A 335 -5.02 4.36 -1.77
CA ASP A 335 -5.96 5.47 -1.54
C ASP A 335 -5.59 6.69 -2.38
N PHE A 336 -4.30 6.98 -2.47
CA PHE A 336 -3.77 8.05 -3.33
C PHE A 336 -4.20 7.88 -4.79
N PHE A 337 -4.10 6.68 -5.36
CA PHE A 337 -4.51 6.45 -6.74
C PHE A 337 -6.00 6.68 -6.98
N SER A 338 -6.82 6.26 -6.02
CA SER A 338 -8.26 6.49 -6.08
C SER A 338 -8.60 7.98 -6.02
N GLN A 339 -7.84 8.75 -5.24
CA GLN A 339 -8.02 10.20 -5.14
C GLN A 339 -7.51 10.94 -6.37
N ILE A 340 -6.31 10.63 -6.87
CA ILE A 340 -5.70 11.43 -7.94
C ILE A 340 -6.46 11.33 -9.26
N SER A 341 -7.08 10.18 -9.55
CA SER A 341 -7.96 10.03 -10.71
C SER A 341 -9.25 10.85 -10.60
N ARG A 342 -9.70 11.17 -9.38
CA ARG A 342 -10.84 12.09 -9.14
C ARG A 342 -10.41 13.55 -9.29
N ASP A 343 -9.29 13.92 -8.66
CA ASP A 343 -8.83 15.32 -8.61
C ASP A 343 -8.22 15.78 -9.93
N LEU A 344 -7.62 14.87 -10.70
CA LEU A 344 -7.00 15.14 -12.00
C LEU A 344 -7.56 14.19 -13.08
N PRO A 345 -8.79 14.44 -13.59
CA PRO A 345 -9.43 13.59 -14.61
C PRO A 345 -8.66 13.48 -15.94
N THR A 346 -7.68 14.36 -16.16
CA THR A 346 -6.76 14.28 -17.31
C THR A 346 -5.84 13.06 -17.22
N ILE A 347 -5.62 12.51 -16.02
CA ILE A 347 -4.93 11.24 -15.81
C ILE A 347 -5.97 10.11 -15.94
N ARG A 348 -5.87 9.35 -17.03
CA ARG A 348 -6.83 8.29 -17.40
C ARG A 348 -6.36 6.90 -17.03
N ASP A 349 -5.05 6.70 -17.04
CA ASP A 349 -4.42 5.41 -16.72
C ASP A 349 -3.22 5.67 -15.80
N ASN A 350 -2.96 4.73 -14.90
CA ASN A 350 -1.88 4.81 -13.92
C ASN A 350 -1.02 3.56 -14.00
N ARG A 351 0.28 3.76 -14.16
CA ARG A 351 1.30 2.71 -14.18
C ARG A 351 2.32 3.01 -13.10
N SER A 352 2.78 1.97 -12.42
CA SER A 352 3.70 2.13 -11.28
C SER A 352 4.88 1.18 -11.38
N GLU A 353 6.08 1.75 -11.27
CA GLU A 353 7.35 1.06 -11.02
C GLU A 353 7.87 1.48 -9.64
N ILE A 354 7.04 1.26 -8.62
CA ILE A 354 7.32 1.68 -7.26
C ILE A 354 7.76 0.50 -6.42
N ILE A 355 8.69 0.78 -5.52
CA ILE A 355 9.35 -0.24 -4.72
C ILE A 355 9.03 0.02 -3.27
N PHE A 356 8.48 -1.01 -2.64
CA PHE A 356 8.03 -0.93 -1.27
C PHE A 356 9.10 -1.51 -0.33
N GLY A 357 9.52 -0.72 0.65
CA GLY A 357 10.43 -1.15 1.70
C GLY A 357 9.91 -2.41 2.40
N SER A 358 8.62 -2.44 2.75
CA SER A 358 7.95 -3.60 3.35
C SER A 358 8.16 -4.92 2.57
N GLN A 359 8.29 -4.85 1.24
CA GLN A 359 8.52 -6.02 0.38
C GLN A 359 10.00 -6.32 0.15
N LEU A 360 10.86 -5.29 0.22
CA LEU A 360 12.30 -5.40 0.01
C LEU A 360 13.02 -5.89 1.27
N ILE A 361 12.58 -5.47 2.46
CA ILE A 361 13.17 -5.82 3.76
C ILE A 361 13.32 -7.34 3.96
N PRO A 362 12.28 -8.18 3.75
CA PRO A 362 12.42 -9.63 3.96
C PRO A 362 13.43 -10.27 3.00
N LYS A 363 13.52 -9.76 1.75
CA LYS A 363 14.48 -10.24 0.75
C LYS A 363 15.91 -9.88 1.17
N LEU A 364 16.12 -8.64 1.58
CA LEU A 364 17.43 -8.17 2.06
C LEU A 364 17.85 -8.87 3.34
N LEU A 365 16.93 -9.09 4.29
CA LEU A 365 17.22 -9.81 5.52
C LEU A 365 17.70 -11.23 5.21
N LYS A 366 17.05 -11.93 4.28
CA LYS A 366 17.48 -13.25 3.82
C LYS A 366 18.87 -13.20 3.18
N GLU A 367 19.11 -12.27 2.25
CA GLU A 367 20.44 -12.12 1.62
C GLU A 367 21.55 -11.82 2.66
N ILE A 368 21.28 -10.98 3.66
CA ILE A 368 22.20 -10.67 4.76
C ILE A 368 22.51 -11.92 5.61
N GLN A 369 21.48 -12.71 5.92
CA GLN A 369 21.62 -13.96 6.68
C GLN A 369 22.40 -15.03 5.88
N ASP A 370 22.13 -15.18 4.58
CA ASP A 370 22.84 -16.11 3.70
C ASP A 370 24.35 -15.76 3.60
N GLN A 371 24.70 -14.49 3.77
CA GLN A 371 26.10 -14.03 3.84
C GLN A 371 26.74 -14.22 5.22
N GLY A 372 25.99 -14.66 6.24
CA GLY A 372 26.48 -14.91 7.59
C GLY A 372 26.61 -13.65 8.45
N PHE A 373 25.92 -12.57 8.11
CA PHE A 373 25.88 -11.34 8.90
C PHE A 373 24.69 -11.38 9.88
N SER A 374 24.87 -11.99 11.06
CA SER A 374 23.78 -12.21 12.02
C SER A 374 23.33 -10.96 12.78
N ASP A 375 24.23 -9.99 12.98
CA ASP A 375 24.00 -8.79 13.80
C ASP A 375 23.74 -7.53 12.94
N VAL A 376 23.31 -7.72 11.69
CA VAL A 376 22.98 -6.67 10.73
C VAL A 376 21.55 -6.85 10.26
N ARG A 377 20.82 -5.74 10.14
CA ARG A 377 19.43 -5.75 9.68
C ARG A 377 19.12 -4.56 8.78
N PRO A 378 18.29 -4.76 7.75
CA PRO A 378 17.76 -3.66 6.97
C PRO A 378 16.52 -3.09 7.66
N VAL A 379 16.32 -1.78 7.57
CA VAL A 379 15.18 -1.04 8.10
C VAL A 379 14.66 -0.11 7.00
N ALA A 380 13.36 -0.17 6.75
CA ALA A 380 12.71 0.72 5.79
C ALA A 380 12.50 2.09 6.45
N THR A 381 13.04 3.13 5.82
CA THR A 381 12.84 4.54 6.18
C THR A 381 12.08 5.24 5.06
N GLU A 382 11.74 6.52 5.22
CA GLU A 382 11.10 7.31 4.15
C GLU A 382 12.06 7.59 2.98
N GLU A 383 13.36 7.65 3.25
CA GLU A 383 14.39 7.99 2.25
C GLU A 383 14.88 6.76 1.47
N GLY A 384 14.59 5.54 1.94
CA GLY A 384 15.12 4.32 1.36
C GLY A 384 15.25 3.20 2.38
N ILE A 385 16.23 2.33 2.15
CA ILE A 385 16.61 1.28 3.08
C ILE A 385 17.87 1.70 3.83
N ARG A 386 17.79 1.69 5.16
CA ARG A 386 18.96 1.83 6.02
C ARG A 386 19.37 0.47 6.54
N ILE A 387 20.61 0.10 6.35
CA ILE A 387 21.16 -1.13 6.93
C ILE A 387 21.97 -0.76 8.16
N GLU A 388 21.57 -1.28 9.31
CA GLU A 388 22.13 -0.96 10.62
C GLU A 388 22.54 -2.25 11.34
N GLY A 389 23.56 -2.16 12.20
CA GLY A 389 24.06 -3.31 12.92
C GLY A 389 25.52 -3.17 13.31
N TYR A 390 26.09 -4.29 13.75
CA TYR A 390 27.50 -4.38 14.13
C TYR A 390 28.13 -5.62 13.51
N LEU A 391 29.35 -5.48 13.03
CA LEU A 391 30.14 -6.60 12.51
C LEU A 391 31.52 -6.60 13.14
N GLN A 392 32.09 -7.79 13.29
CA GLN A 392 33.48 -7.92 13.72
C GLN A 392 34.42 -7.34 12.65
N LYS A 393 35.62 -6.88 13.06
CA LYS A 393 36.56 -6.21 12.16
C LYS A 393 36.99 -7.08 10.97
N ASP A 394 37.08 -8.40 11.16
CA ASP A 394 37.38 -9.39 10.14
C ASP A 394 36.25 -9.58 9.12
N GLN A 395 35.01 -9.30 9.50
CA GLN A 395 33.84 -9.35 8.61
C GLN A 395 33.65 -8.06 7.79
N MET A 396 34.28 -6.94 8.18
CA MET A 396 34.07 -5.63 7.54
C MET A 396 34.49 -5.57 6.07
N GLU A 397 35.54 -6.31 5.67
CA GLU A 397 35.95 -6.34 4.25
C GLU A 397 34.94 -7.13 3.40
N LYS A 398 34.42 -8.25 3.92
CA LYS A 398 33.33 -8.99 3.28
C LYS A 398 32.07 -8.13 3.17
N TRP A 399 31.75 -7.37 4.22
CA TRP A 399 30.63 -6.44 4.26
C TRP A 399 30.72 -5.35 3.17
N LYS A 400 31.86 -4.66 3.07
CA LYS A 400 32.06 -3.62 2.05
C LYS A 400 31.92 -4.15 0.63
N HIS A 401 32.44 -5.35 0.39
CA HIS A 401 32.31 -6.01 -0.91
C HIS A 401 30.83 -6.29 -1.24
N TRP A 402 30.13 -6.95 -0.32
CA TRP A 402 28.71 -7.24 -0.47
C TRP A 402 27.85 -5.97 -0.62
N MET A 403 28.12 -4.92 0.15
CA MET A 403 27.43 -3.62 0.02
C MET A 403 27.63 -2.97 -1.36
N THR A 404 28.78 -3.19 -1.98
CA THR A 404 29.06 -2.69 -3.34
C THR A 404 28.21 -3.45 -4.37
N GLU A 405 28.13 -4.78 -4.25
CA GLU A 405 27.28 -5.61 -5.11
C GLU A 405 25.79 -5.29 -4.91
N LEU A 406 25.37 -5.14 -3.65
CA LEU A 406 24.01 -4.79 -3.28
C LEU A 406 23.60 -3.45 -3.88
N ARG A 407 24.45 -2.43 -3.75
CA ARG A 407 24.21 -1.13 -4.39
C ARG A 407 24.16 -1.28 -5.90
N GLY A 408 25.03 -2.08 -6.53
CA GLY A 408 24.94 -2.36 -7.96
C GLY A 408 23.59 -2.93 -8.38
N LYS A 409 23.03 -3.84 -7.59
CA LYS A 409 21.75 -4.52 -7.85
C LYS A 409 20.51 -3.65 -7.60
N TYR A 410 20.55 -2.78 -6.58
CA TYR A 410 19.36 -2.07 -6.08
C TYR A 410 19.44 -0.53 -6.14
N THR A 411 20.53 0.08 -6.61
CA THR A 411 20.65 1.57 -6.68
C THR A 411 19.60 2.21 -7.57
N SER A 412 19.17 1.54 -8.64
CA SER A 412 18.07 2.02 -9.50
C SER A 412 16.69 1.89 -8.85
N LEU A 413 16.61 1.17 -7.73
CA LEU A 413 15.37 0.73 -7.10
C LEU A 413 15.10 1.48 -5.79
N ALA A 414 16.10 1.57 -4.91
CA ALA A 414 15.99 2.29 -3.65
C ALA A 414 17.35 2.84 -3.23
N PHE A 415 17.35 3.97 -2.53
CA PHE A 415 18.54 4.45 -1.86
C PHE A 415 18.89 3.50 -0.70
N ILE A 416 20.14 3.03 -0.65
CA ILE A 416 20.61 2.13 0.41
C ILE A 416 21.74 2.78 1.21
N SER A 417 21.43 3.13 2.45
CA SER A 417 22.36 3.73 3.41
C SER A 417 23.01 2.66 4.29
N ASP A 418 24.32 2.75 4.47
CA ASP A 418 25.11 1.87 5.34
C ASP A 418 25.36 2.58 6.67
N GLN A 419 24.88 2.00 7.76
CA GLN A 419 25.09 2.44 9.13
C GLN A 419 25.61 1.28 10.01
N VAL A 420 26.29 0.30 9.40
CA VAL A 420 26.88 -0.82 10.11
C VAL A 420 28.20 -0.40 10.76
N GLY A 421 28.31 -0.58 12.07
CA GLY A 421 29.50 -0.30 12.85
C GLY A 421 30.47 -1.49 12.90
N SER A 422 31.77 -1.21 13.10
CA SER A 422 32.78 -2.25 13.34
C SER A 422 33.03 -2.45 14.84
N GLY A 423 32.83 -3.66 15.36
CA GLY A 423 33.07 -4.07 16.75
C GLY A 423 32.02 -5.05 17.27
N THR A 424 32.22 -5.59 18.46
CA THR A 424 31.10 -6.09 19.29
C THR A 424 30.17 -4.91 19.59
N PRO A 425 28.84 -5.12 19.76
CA PRO A 425 27.91 -4.06 20.15
C PRO A 425 28.33 -3.48 21.50
N THR A 426 29.21 -2.49 21.45
CA THR A 426 29.75 -1.80 22.62
C THR A 426 28.98 -0.49 22.62
N ASN A 427 27.91 -0.45 23.41
CA ASN A 427 26.97 0.67 23.60
C ASN A 427 25.68 0.66 22.77
N ILE A 428 24.92 -0.43 22.82
CA ILE A 428 23.53 -0.24 23.24
C ILE A 428 23.54 -0.51 24.73
N THR A 429 23.54 0.55 25.53
CA THR A 429 23.63 0.42 26.98
C THR A 429 22.38 -0.31 27.46
N LEU A 430 22.54 -1.37 28.27
CA LEU A 430 21.42 -2.08 28.91
C LEU A 430 20.39 -1.10 29.52
N LYS A 431 20.84 0.10 29.92
CA LYS A 431 20.01 1.23 30.35
C LYS A 431 18.80 1.57 29.45
N GLU A 432 18.85 1.29 28.15
CA GLU A 432 17.72 1.55 27.24
C GLU A 432 16.55 0.59 27.41
N PHE A 433 16.84 -0.67 27.76
CA PHE A 433 15.82 -1.72 27.89
C PHE A 433 15.44 -1.93 29.35
N PHE A 434 16.40 -1.80 30.26
CA PHE A 434 16.18 -2.06 31.67
C PHE A 434 15.62 -0.83 32.39
N PRO A 435 14.71 -1.01 33.37
CA PRO A 435 14.13 0.10 34.11
C PRO A 435 15.18 0.88 34.90
N SER A 436 16.19 0.17 35.42
CA SER A 436 17.34 0.70 36.16
C SER A 436 18.65 0.09 35.64
N GLN A 437 19.79 0.58 36.12
CA GLN A 437 21.11 0.11 35.71
C GLN A 437 21.29 -1.36 36.12
N VAL A 438 21.74 -2.19 35.18
CA VAL A 438 22.14 -3.57 35.47
C VAL A 438 23.45 -3.57 36.26
N ILE A 439 23.44 -4.18 37.45
CA ILE A 439 24.62 -4.25 38.35
C ILE A 439 25.18 -5.66 38.50
N GLY A 440 24.44 -6.70 38.08
CA GLY A 440 24.91 -8.07 38.16
C GLY A 440 24.04 -9.04 37.38
N ILE A 441 24.65 -10.12 36.90
CA ILE A 441 23.97 -11.20 36.19
C ILE A 441 24.40 -12.52 36.82
N ALA A 442 23.43 -13.33 37.22
CA ALA A 442 23.68 -14.65 37.78
C ALA A 442 23.26 -15.71 36.76
N GLY A 443 24.22 -16.47 36.22
CA GLY A 443 24.00 -17.52 35.22
C GLY A 443 23.76 -18.91 35.81
N SER A 444 23.08 -19.02 36.94
CA SER A 444 22.88 -20.29 37.67
C SER A 444 21.63 -21.08 37.19
N ILE A 445 21.30 -22.19 37.88
CA ILE A 445 20.10 -23.03 37.63
C ILE A 445 18.80 -22.20 37.60
N MET A 446 18.75 -21.10 38.36
CA MET A 446 17.77 -20.04 38.14
C MET A 446 18.52 -18.76 37.79
N PRO A 447 18.56 -18.34 36.53
CA PRO A 447 19.34 -17.19 36.15
C PRO A 447 18.52 -15.90 36.35
N TRP A 448 19.18 -14.82 36.78
CA TRP A 448 18.54 -13.52 36.96
C TRP A 448 19.49 -12.35 36.67
N VAL A 449 18.91 -11.19 36.35
CA VAL A 449 19.58 -9.91 36.24
C VAL A 449 19.26 -9.08 37.47
N SER A 450 20.27 -8.53 38.14
CA SER A 450 20.12 -7.64 39.30
C SER A 450 20.27 -6.19 38.86
N LEU A 451 19.36 -5.34 39.30
CA LEU A 451 19.36 -3.90 39.01
C LEU A 451 19.82 -3.08 40.21
N ALA A 452 20.27 -1.85 39.97
CA ALA A 452 20.78 -0.93 40.99
C ALA A 452 19.72 -0.56 42.05
N ASP A 453 18.44 -0.68 41.73
CA ASP A 453 17.32 -0.46 42.65
C ASP A 453 16.98 -1.69 43.52
N GLY A 454 17.75 -2.78 43.39
CA GLY A 454 17.54 -4.04 44.11
C GLY A 454 16.60 -5.02 43.42
N THR A 455 15.98 -4.65 42.30
CA THR A 455 15.07 -5.52 41.53
C THR A 455 15.83 -6.67 40.89
N LYS A 456 15.23 -7.87 40.93
CA LYS A 456 15.72 -9.06 40.20
C LYS A 456 14.77 -9.40 39.06
N LEU A 457 15.31 -9.51 37.85
CA LEU A 457 14.56 -9.87 36.66
C LEU A 457 14.94 -11.28 36.18
N PHE A 458 13.92 -12.08 35.87
CA PHE A 458 14.06 -13.46 35.40
C PHE A 458 13.65 -13.56 33.92
N PRO A 459 13.97 -14.67 33.22
CA PRO A 459 13.40 -14.93 31.90
C PRO A 459 11.87 -14.80 31.92
N GLY A 460 11.30 -14.15 30.91
CA GLY A 460 9.90 -13.72 30.83
C GLY A 460 9.62 -12.30 31.33
N ALA A 461 10.59 -11.61 31.96
CA ALA A 461 10.38 -10.26 32.44
C ALA A 461 10.16 -9.25 31.30
N LYS A 462 9.08 -8.46 31.39
CA LYS A 462 8.82 -7.34 30.49
C LYS A 462 9.79 -6.18 30.78
N LEU A 463 10.31 -5.60 29.71
CA LEU A 463 11.30 -4.53 29.69
C LEU A 463 10.71 -3.29 28.99
N LYS A 464 11.47 -2.19 28.96
CA LYS A 464 11.09 -0.98 28.20
C LYS A 464 10.95 -1.30 26.71
N LYS A 465 10.22 -0.44 25.99
CA LYS A 465 10.05 -0.50 24.52
C LYS A 465 9.42 -1.83 24.04
N GLY A 466 8.62 -2.49 24.88
CA GLY A 466 7.96 -3.75 24.53
C GLY A 466 8.88 -4.96 24.41
N TYR A 467 10.10 -4.88 24.94
CA TYR A 467 11.01 -6.03 24.96
C TYR A 467 10.68 -6.96 26.13
N THR A 468 11.06 -8.23 25.99
CA THR A 468 10.97 -9.27 27.03
C THR A 468 12.34 -9.91 27.17
N LEU A 469 12.77 -10.14 28.41
CA LEU A 469 14.00 -10.88 28.70
C LEU A 469 13.76 -12.37 28.42
N GLU A 470 14.31 -12.89 27.34
CA GLU A 470 14.03 -14.25 26.87
C GLU A 470 14.96 -15.28 27.50
N ALA A 471 16.27 -14.97 27.56
CA ALA A 471 17.26 -15.87 28.12
C ALA A 471 18.38 -15.10 28.83
N ILE A 472 18.93 -15.72 29.86
CA ILE A 472 20.07 -15.22 30.64
C ILE A 472 21.07 -16.36 30.71
N THR A 473 22.26 -16.17 30.14
CA THR A 473 23.38 -17.13 30.23
C THR A 473 24.52 -16.52 31.04
N SER A 474 25.58 -17.30 31.27
CA SER A 474 26.79 -16.81 31.95
C SER A 474 27.52 -15.73 31.16
N ASP A 475 27.32 -15.62 29.86
CA ASP A 475 28.06 -14.74 28.95
C ASP A 475 27.15 -13.83 28.11
N SER A 476 25.83 -14.00 28.18
CA SER A 476 24.90 -13.23 27.35
C SER A 476 23.48 -13.07 27.91
N LEU A 477 22.79 -12.01 27.48
CA LEU A 477 21.35 -11.80 27.64
C LEU A 477 20.69 -11.85 26.27
N ARG A 478 19.55 -12.52 26.15
CA ARG A 478 18.70 -12.49 24.96
C ARG A 478 17.40 -11.78 25.29
N LEU A 479 17.05 -10.77 24.50
CA LEU A 479 15.79 -10.05 24.57
C LEU A 479 14.98 -10.34 23.30
N THR A 480 13.66 -10.33 23.40
CA THR A 480 12.74 -10.40 22.25
C THR A 480 11.81 -9.20 22.29
N GLY A 481 11.58 -8.52 21.18
CA GLY A 481 10.70 -7.36 21.15
C GLY A 481 10.20 -7.02 19.75
N PRO A 482 9.44 -5.92 19.60
CA PRO A 482 8.81 -5.52 18.34
C PRO A 482 9.79 -5.24 17.20
N GLU A 483 11.06 -4.95 17.51
CA GLU A 483 12.11 -4.79 16.49
C GLU A 483 12.97 -6.06 16.29
N GLY A 484 12.53 -7.19 16.83
CA GLY A 484 13.21 -8.48 16.76
C GLY A 484 14.07 -8.83 17.99
N PRO A 485 14.69 -10.02 18.01
CA PRO A 485 15.53 -10.46 19.11
C PRO A 485 16.85 -9.67 19.17
N ARG A 486 17.35 -9.42 20.38
CA ARG A 486 18.64 -8.77 20.65
C ARG A 486 19.47 -9.61 21.61
N LYS A 487 20.77 -9.77 21.31
CA LYS A 487 21.72 -10.45 22.19
C LYS A 487 22.74 -9.44 22.73
N PHE A 488 22.94 -9.44 24.04
CA PHE A 488 23.96 -8.65 24.73
C PHE A 488 24.98 -9.62 25.29
N THR A 489 26.21 -9.60 24.77
CA THR A 489 27.32 -10.37 25.32
C THR A 489 28.09 -9.55 26.35
N PHE A 490 28.53 -10.19 27.43
CA PHE A 490 29.34 -9.58 28.47
C PHE A 490 30.44 -10.55 28.91
N THR A 491 31.56 -9.98 29.36
CA THR A 491 32.66 -10.77 29.89
C THR A 491 32.45 -10.94 31.39
N THR A 492 32.33 -12.18 31.87
CA THR A 492 32.33 -12.46 33.31
C THR A 492 33.68 -12.09 33.90
N LEU A 493 33.66 -11.26 34.94
CA LEU A 493 34.79 -11.14 35.86
C LEU A 493 34.79 -12.42 36.69
N ASN A 494 35.64 -13.38 36.35
CA ASN A 494 35.89 -14.54 37.20
C ASN A 494 36.43 -14.01 38.53
N ASN A 495 35.67 -14.21 39.61
CA ASN A 495 36.13 -14.09 40.99
C ASN A 495 36.17 -15.48 41.61
#